data_AF-A0A7Z9SK08-F1
#
_entry.id   AF-A0A7Z9SK08-F1
#
_cell.length_a   1.000
_cell.length_b   1.000
_cell.length_c   1.000
_cell.angle_alpha   90.00
_cell.angle_beta   90.00
_cell.angle_gamma   90.00
#
_symmetry.space_group_name_H-M   'P 1'
#
loop_
_entity.id
_entity.type
_entity.pdbx_description
1 polymer ?
#
loop_
_entity_poly.entity_id
_entity_poly.type
_entity_poly.pdbx_seq_one_letter_code
_entity_poly.pdbx_strand_id
1 'polypeptide(L)' 'MLDDLSDDDLAEFCQTANLAYRSGNPIISDQDYDFIYLPALKNRVPQHSLFQFVEPEGRGFSEEKVLLPEV' A
#
# COMPACT_ATOMS: atom_id res chain seq x y z
N MET A 1 15.07 13.24 -4.47
CA MET A 1 14.63 12.85 -3.11
C MET A 1 13.12 13.01 -3.07
N LEU A 2 12.37 12.33 -2.20
CA LEU A 2 10.89 12.35 -2.21
C LEU A 2 10.24 13.75 -2.09
N ASP A 3 11.01 14.75 -1.67
CA ASP A 3 10.66 16.18 -1.72
C ASP A 3 10.58 16.80 -3.12
N ASP A 4 11.13 16.13 -4.12
CA ASP A 4 11.06 16.57 -5.52
C ASP A 4 9.78 16.09 -6.22
N LEU A 5 9.09 15.07 -5.65
CA LEU A 5 7.79 14.63 -6.14
C LEU A 5 6.70 15.54 -5.62
N SER A 6 5.81 15.96 -6.53
CA SER A 6 4.57 16.61 -6.16
C SER A 6 3.70 15.68 -5.29
N ASP A 7 2.79 16.26 -4.52
CA ASP A 7 1.81 15.48 -3.76
C ASP A 7 0.99 14.54 -4.65
N ASP A 8 0.67 14.97 -5.87
CA ASP A 8 -0.04 14.18 -6.89
C ASP A 8 0.82 12.99 -7.38
N ASP A 9 2.10 13.21 -7.71
CA ASP A 9 3.01 12.14 -8.14
C ASP A 9 3.22 11.08 -7.05
N LEU A 10 3.34 11.52 -5.79
CA LEU A 10 3.48 10.62 -4.66
C LEU A 10 2.20 9.78 -4.45
N ALA A 11 1.03 10.40 -4.66
CA ALA A 11 -0.25 9.72 -4.56
C ALA A 11 -0.43 8.67 -5.66
N GLU A 12 -0.14 9.04 -6.92
CA GLU A 12 -0.15 8.15 -8.10
C GLU A 12 0.81 6.97 -7.91
N PHE A 13 2.03 7.24 -7.42
CA PHE A 13 3.00 6.19 -7.13
C PHE A 13 2.49 5.22 -6.07
N CYS A 14 1.97 5.73 -4.95
CA CYS A 14 1.44 4.87 -3.90
C CYS A 14 0.26 4.02 -4.39
N GLN A 15 -0.62 4.59 -5.22
CA GLN A 15 -1.75 3.88 -5.79
C GLN A 15 -1.30 2.78 -6.76
N THR A 16 -0.32 3.09 -7.61
CA THR A 16 0.29 2.13 -8.53
C THR A 16 0.99 1.00 -7.78
N ALA A 17 1.74 1.34 -6.72
CA ALA A 17 2.44 0.35 -5.90
C ALA A 17 1.48 -0.61 -5.19
N ASN A 18 0.39 -0.09 -4.62
CA ASN A 18 -0.67 -0.92 -4.02
C ASN A 18 -1.29 -1.86 -5.07
N LEU A 19 -1.66 -1.32 -6.23
CA LEU A 19 -2.25 -2.12 -7.31
C LEU A 19 -1.29 -3.21 -7.81
N ALA A 20 0.00 -2.88 -7.94
CA ALA A 20 1.04 -3.80 -8.36
C ALA A 20 1.24 -4.93 -7.32
N TYR A 21 1.24 -4.60 -6.03
CA TYR A 21 1.25 -5.57 -4.93
C TYR A 21 0.06 -6.54 -5.01
N ARG A 22 -1.16 -6.01 -5.20
CA ARG A 22 -2.38 -6.82 -5.36
C ARG A 22 -2.38 -7.67 -6.62
N SER A 23 -1.70 -7.22 -7.68
CA SER A 23 -1.51 -7.99 -8.91
C SER A 23 -0.40 -9.05 -8.80
N GLY A 24 0.24 -9.20 -7.63
CA GLY A 24 1.34 -10.14 -7.40
C GLY A 24 2.68 -9.73 -8.02
N ASN A 25 2.80 -8.47 -8.46
CA ASN A 25 4.00 -7.92 -9.10
C ASN A 25 4.43 -6.63 -8.38
N PRO A 26 4.83 -6.69 -7.09
CA PRO A 26 5.21 -5.49 -6.34
C PRO A 26 6.39 -4.77 -7.00
N ILE A 27 6.21 -3.47 -7.29
CA ILE A 27 7.26 -2.60 -7.84
C ILE A 27 8.21 -2.06 -6.77
N ILE A 28 7.83 -2.18 -5.50
CA ILE A 28 8.58 -1.73 -4.34
C ILE A 28 8.38 -2.69 -3.17
N SER A 29 9.36 -2.75 -2.27
CA SER A 29 9.29 -3.53 -1.04
C SER A 29 8.21 -3.01 -0.10
N ASP A 30 7.52 -3.92 0.59
CA ASP A 30 6.56 -3.59 1.64
C ASP A 30 7.16 -2.65 2.69
N GLN A 31 8.42 -2.86 3.08
CA GLN A 31 9.09 -1.99 4.04
C GLN A 31 9.22 -0.55 3.52
N ASP A 32 9.71 -0.37 2.30
CA ASP A 32 9.86 0.98 1.77
C ASP A 32 8.48 1.63 1.62
N TYR A 33 7.48 0.87 1.13
CA TYR A 33 6.12 1.36 1.00
C TYR A 33 5.52 1.80 2.34
N ASP A 34 5.57 0.97 3.38
CA ASP A 34 5.00 1.24 4.71
C ASP A 34 5.79 2.26 5.54
N PHE A 35 7.13 2.27 5.48
CA PHE A 35 7.96 3.12 6.32
C PHE A 35 8.38 4.43 5.65
N ILE A 36 8.31 4.53 4.32
CA ILE A 36 8.77 5.71 3.57
C ILE A 36 7.59 6.37 2.83
N TYR A 37 6.92 5.65 1.93
CA TYR A 37 5.96 6.26 0.99
C TYR A 37 4.59 6.53 1.63
N LEU A 38 4.03 5.57 2.35
CA LEU A 38 2.78 5.71 3.10
C LEU A 38 2.82 6.87 4.11
N PRO A 39 3.82 7.00 5.00
CA PRO A 39 3.88 8.09 5.95
C PRO A 39 4.17 9.43 5.27
N ALA A 40 4.95 9.47 4.19
CA ALA A 40 5.15 10.68 3.41
C ALA A 40 3.83 11.16 2.78
N LEU A 41 3.08 10.24 2.14
CA LEU A 41 1.79 10.55 1.54
C LEU A 41 0.76 10.93 2.61
N LYS A 42 0.74 10.27 3.76
CA LYS A 42 -0.17 10.59 4.87
C LYS A 42 0.09 11.97 5.46
N ASN A 43 1.36 12.38 5.55
CA ASN A 43 1.71 13.72 6.03
C ASN A 43 1.32 14.81 5.02
N ARG A 44 1.45 14.55 3.71
CA ARG A 44 1.10 15.53 2.67
C ARG A 44 -0.40 15.56 2.36
N VAL A 45 -1.00 14.39 2.16
CA VAL A 45 -2.39 14.20 1.70
C VAL A 45 -3.12 13.19 2.59
N PRO A 46 -3.39 13.52 3.87
CA PRO A 46 -4.07 12.62 4.80
C PRO A 46 -5.50 12.26 4.38
N GLN A 47 -6.11 13.07 3.50
CA GLN A 47 -7.47 12.87 2.99
C GLN A 47 -7.50 12.03 1.70
N HIS A 48 -6.38 11.41 1.31
CA HIS A 48 -6.32 10.62 0.09
C HIS A 48 -7.17 9.35 0.18
N SER A 49 -7.76 8.93 -0.95
CA SER A 49 -8.64 7.76 -1.05
C SER A 49 -8.01 6.47 -0.52
N LEU A 50 -6.68 6.33 -0.65
CA LEU A 50 -5.92 5.19 -0.10
C LEU A 50 -6.06 5.01 1.41
N PHE A 51 -6.30 6.09 2.17
CA PHE A 51 -6.46 6.04 3.63
C PHE A 51 -7.93 6.06 4.07
N GLN A 52 -8.82 6.49 3.18
CA GLN A 52 -10.25 6.66 3.50
C GLN A 52 -11.09 5.46 3.08
N PHE A 53 -10.71 4.79 1.99
CA PHE A 53 -11.39 3.61 1.50
C PHE A 53 -10.52 2.38 1.75
N VAL A 54 -11.02 1.50 2.62
CA VAL A 54 -10.59 0.11 2.61
C VAL A 54 -11.06 -0.44 1.27
N GLU A 55 -10.11 -0.65 0.35
CA GLU A 55 -10.44 -1.27 -0.94
C GLU A 55 -11.16 -2.60 -0.67
N PRO A 56 -12.24 -2.90 -1.41
CA PRO A 56 -13.00 -4.12 -1.19
C PRO A 56 -12.05 -5.30 -1.20
N GLU A 57 -12.20 -6.17 -0.20
CA GLU A 57 -11.47 -7.44 -0.15
C GLU A 57 -11.73 -8.13 -1.48
N GLY A 58 -10.70 -8.22 -2.33
CA GLY A 58 -10.79 -9.02 -3.53
C GLY A 58 -11.13 -10.43 -3.06
N ARG A 59 -12.13 -11.07 -3.65
CA ARG A 59 -12.57 -12.44 -3.33
C ARG A 59 -11.37 -13.40 -3.28
N GLY A 60 -10.70 -13.50 -2.14
CA GLY A 60 -9.31 -13.99 -2.15
C GLY A 60 -8.69 -14.22 -0.78
N PHE A 61 -9.39 -13.92 0.32
CA PHE A 61 -9.16 -14.65 1.56
C PHE A 61 -10.16 -15.79 1.62
N SER A 62 -9.75 -16.98 1.18
CA SER A 62 -10.34 -18.18 1.75
C SER A 62 -10.13 -18.10 3.26
N GLU A 63 -11.20 -18.18 4.04
CA GLU A 63 -11.21 -18.19 5.51
C GLU A 63 -10.51 -19.43 6.12
N GLU A 64 -9.59 -20.06 5.40
CA GLU A 64 -8.84 -21.20 5.87
C GLU A 64 -7.74 -20.70 6.81
N LYS A 65 -8.10 -20.60 8.09
CA LYS A 65 -7.15 -20.40 9.19
C LYS A 65 -6.10 -21.50 9.14
N VAL A 66 -4.93 -21.21 8.60
CA VAL A 66 -3.77 -22.10 8.72
C VAL A 66 -3.31 -22.05 10.17
N LEU A 67 -3.42 -23.18 10.87
CA LEU A 67 -2.87 -23.34 12.22
C LEU A 67 -1.35 -23.26 12.12
N LEU A 68 -0.72 -22.34 12.87
CA LEU A 68 0.73 -22.27 13.01
C LEU A 68 1.23 -23.58 13.68
N PRO A 69 2.27 -24.25 13.17
CA PRO A 69 2.81 -25.43 13.83
C PRO A 69 3.45 -25.05 15.16
N GLU A 70 3.07 -25.75 16.23
CA GLU A 70 3.74 -25.67 17.53
C GLU A 70 5.10 -26.36 17.44
N VAL A 71 6.17 -25.65 17.83
CA VAL A 71 7.53 -26.19 18.00
C VAL A 71 7.84 -26.41 19.46
#